data_AF-A0A1H9CH50-F1
#
_entry.id   AF-A0A1H9CH50-F1
#
_cell.length_a   1.000
_cell.length_b   1.000
_cell.length_c   1.000
_cell.angle_alpha   90.00
_cell.angle_beta   90.00
_cell.angle_gamma   90.00
#
_symmetry.space_group_name_H-M   'P 1'
#
loop_
_entity.id
_entity.type
_entity.pdbx_description
1 polymer ?
#
loop_
_entity_poly.entity_id
_entity_poly.type
_entity_poly.pdbx_seq_one_letter_code
_entity_poly.pdbx_strand_id
1 'polypeptide(L)'
;MIKDNDPEMIAELDRLDAAVKAAPPGDTSAQIALWRQATALEHWFFVARGPADRPRPYAVAAEQGSMICLYSSAARASEAARALGPGDPESGAAPLFGVPMPAAIDYVASFGRAGVFGVTLDHPRIGHYIPLVNLGLLKSWIEGSGQ
;
A
#
# COMPACT_ATOMS: atom_id res chain seq x y z
N MET A 1 -18.11 8.26 4.80
CA MET A 1 -17.11 7.44 5.51
C MET A 1 -16.67 6.37 4.52
N ILE A 2 -15.37 6.23 4.24
CA ILE A 2 -14.90 5.20 3.30
C ILE A 2 -15.07 3.84 3.99
N LYS A 3 -15.75 2.92 3.33
CA LYS A 3 -15.94 1.55 3.82
C LYS A 3 -14.62 0.80 3.75
N ASP A 4 -14.29 0.02 4.78
CA ASP A 4 -13.10 -0.81 4.77
C ASP A 4 -13.24 -1.97 3.75
N ASN A 5 -12.11 -2.53 3.33
CA ASN A 5 -12.10 -3.72 2.47
C ASN A 5 -12.61 -4.96 3.23
N ASP A 6 -13.02 -5.97 2.47
CA ASP A 6 -13.48 -7.25 3.03
C ASP A 6 -12.37 -7.90 3.90
N PRO A 7 -12.67 -8.27 5.17
CA PRO A 7 -11.76 -9.01 6.03
C PRO A 7 -11.18 -10.28 5.41
N GLU A 8 -11.93 -11.00 4.57
CA GLU A 8 -11.44 -12.21 3.90
C GLU A 8 -10.34 -11.87 2.88
N MET A 9 -10.51 -10.76 2.13
CA MET A 9 -9.48 -10.29 1.21
C MET A 9 -8.21 -9.84 1.92
N ILE A 10 -8.36 -9.27 3.11
CA ILE A 10 -7.25 -8.84 3.98
C ILE A 10 -6.52 -10.06 4.57
N ALA A 11 -7.26 -11.09 5.00
CA ALA A 11 -6.68 -12.34 5.49
C ALA A 11 -5.91 -13.09 4.40
N GLU A 12 -6.39 -13.02 3.15
CA GLU A 12 -5.71 -13.58 2.00
C GLU A 12 -4.34 -12.91 1.74
N LEU A 13 -4.21 -11.60 1.96
CA LEU A 13 -2.91 -10.92 1.90
C LEU A 13 -1.93 -11.45 2.94
N ASP A 14 -2.38 -11.74 4.17
CA ASP A 14 -1.53 -12.33 5.20
C ASP A 14 -1.09 -13.76 4.82
N ARG A 15 -1.99 -14.55 4.23
CA ARG A 15 -1.67 -15.89 3.73
C ARG A 15 -0.63 -15.83 2.60
N LEU A 16 -0.77 -14.87 1.68
CA LEU A 16 0.15 -14.67 0.57
C LEU A 16 1.52 -14.15 1.04
N ASP A 17 1.55 -13.23 2.00
CA ASP A 17 2.79 -12.78 2.66
C ASP A 17 3.56 -13.95 3.29
N ALA A 18 2.87 -14.82 4.03
CA ALA A 18 3.48 -16.04 4.58
C ALA A 18 4.02 -16.96 3.46
N ALA A 19 3.31 -17.08 2.34
CA ALA A 19 3.77 -17.85 1.19
C ALA A 19 5.00 -17.24 0.51
N VAL A 20 5.08 -15.90 0.40
CA VAL A 20 6.29 -15.22 -0.12
C VAL A 20 7.49 -15.51 0.77
N LYS A 21 7.32 -15.45 2.09
CA LYS A 21 8.39 -15.72 3.06
C LYS A 21 8.88 -17.18 3.02
N ALA A 22 8.01 -18.12 2.66
CA ALA A 22 8.33 -19.54 2.56
C ALA A 22 8.84 -19.97 1.16
N ALA A 23 8.76 -19.09 0.16
CA ALA A 23 9.09 -19.42 -1.22
C ALA A 23 10.60 -19.68 -1.41
N PRO A 24 11.00 -20.64 -2.27
CA PRO A 24 12.40 -20.83 -2.64
C PRO A 24 13.00 -19.59 -3.30
N PRO A 25 14.33 -19.37 -3.19
CA PRO A 25 14.99 -18.28 -3.92
C PRO A 25 14.70 -18.34 -5.42
N GLY A 26 14.26 -17.21 -5.98
CA GLY A 26 13.91 -17.09 -7.39
C GLY A 26 12.45 -17.42 -7.73
N ASP A 27 11.67 -17.99 -6.82
CA ASP A 27 10.23 -18.16 -7.00
C ASP A 27 9.48 -16.87 -6.61
N THR A 28 8.91 -16.20 -7.62
CA THR A 28 8.17 -14.95 -7.46
C THR A 28 6.65 -15.15 -7.53
N SER A 29 6.18 -16.40 -7.63
CA SER A 29 4.76 -16.72 -7.86
C SER A 29 3.87 -16.17 -6.73
N ALA A 30 4.30 -16.36 -5.48
CA ALA A 30 3.59 -15.84 -4.32
C ALA A 30 3.60 -14.29 -4.27
N GLN A 31 4.70 -13.66 -4.72
CA GLN A 31 4.81 -12.20 -4.73
C GLN A 31 3.90 -11.59 -5.81
N ILE A 32 3.80 -12.23 -6.97
CA ILE A 32 2.86 -11.86 -8.02
C ILE A 32 1.42 -12.01 -7.51
N ALA A 33 1.09 -13.13 -6.86
CA ALA A 33 -0.22 -13.36 -6.27
C ALA A 33 -0.58 -12.33 -5.19
N LEU A 34 0.37 -11.97 -4.32
CA LEU A 34 0.20 -10.92 -3.30
C LEU A 34 -0.19 -9.58 -3.94
N TRP A 35 0.52 -9.17 -4.99
CA TRP A 35 0.22 -7.90 -5.67
C TRP A 35 -1.08 -7.95 -6.48
N ARG A 36 -1.43 -9.11 -7.06
CA ARG A 36 -2.75 -9.32 -7.68
C ARG A 36 -3.86 -9.14 -6.66
N GLN A 37 -3.71 -9.73 -5.47
CA GLN A 37 -4.68 -9.56 -4.38
C GLN A 37 -4.76 -8.10 -3.92
N ALA A 38 -3.61 -7.40 -3.79
CA ALA A 38 -3.59 -5.99 -3.44
C ALA A 38 -4.33 -5.11 -4.47
N THR A 39 -4.22 -5.44 -5.76
CA THR A 39 -4.96 -4.74 -6.83
C THR A 39 -6.44 -5.10 -6.92
N ALA A 40 -6.87 -6.21 -6.31
CA ALA A 40 -8.27 -6.64 -6.30
C ALA A 40 -9.10 -5.96 -5.18
N LEU A 41 -8.44 -5.33 -4.20
CA LEU A 41 -9.10 -4.56 -3.13
C LEU A 41 -9.98 -3.45 -3.70
N GLU A 42 -11.04 -3.07 -2.98
CA GLU A 42 -11.89 -1.95 -3.38
C GLU A 42 -11.15 -0.60 -3.23
N HIS A 43 -10.36 -0.47 -2.17
CA HIS A 43 -9.62 0.75 -1.84
C HIS A 43 -8.20 0.46 -1.36
N TRP A 44 -7.28 1.40 -1.62
CA TRP A 44 -6.03 1.52 -0.88
C TRP A 44 -6.13 2.65 0.14
N PHE A 45 -5.69 2.39 1.36
CA PHE A 45 -5.70 3.35 2.47
C PHE A 45 -4.32 3.96 2.68
N PHE A 46 -4.29 5.22 3.12
CA PHE A 46 -3.08 5.97 3.36
C PHE A 46 -3.22 6.78 4.65
N VAL A 47 -2.12 6.87 5.39
CA VAL A 47 -1.98 7.81 6.51
C VAL A 47 -1.72 9.20 5.93
N ALA A 48 -2.58 10.17 6.23
CA ALA A 48 -2.42 11.54 5.78
C ALA A 48 -1.30 12.28 6.53
N ARG A 49 -0.53 13.04 5.77
CA ARG A 49 0.45 14.01 6.24
C ARG A 49 0.22 15.36 5.56
N GLY A 50 0.63 16.42 6.23
CA GLY A 50 0.40 17.78 5.75
C GLY A 50 -0.99 18.31 6.12
N PRO A 51 -1.41 19.44 5.51
CA PRO A 51 -2.64 20.13 5.88
C PRO A 51 -3.88 19.36 5.40
N ALA A 52 -4.99 19.53 6.12
CA ALA A 52 -6.22 18.77 5.92
C ALA A 52 -6.90 19.00 4.55
N ASP A 53 -6.67 20.16 3.93
CA ASP A 53 -7.18 20.52 2.61
C ASP A 53 -6.39 19.86 1.46
N ARG A 54 -5.16 19.40 1.74
CA ARG A 54 -4.28 18.76 0.75
C ARG A 54 -3.44 17.65 1.38
N PRO A 55 -4.07 16.57 1.87
CA PRO A 55 -3.36 15.48 2.50
C PRO A 55 -2.43 14.78 1.49
N ARG A 56 -1.22 14.46 1.94
CA ARG A 56 -0.26 13.64 1.20
C ARG A 56 -0.09 12.30 1.91
N PRO A 57 0.17 11.20 1.18
CA PRO A 57 0.37 9.91 1.81
C PRO A 57 1.68 9.92 2.58
N TYR A 58 1.69 9.28 3.75
CA TYR A 58 2.91 9.02 4.48
C TYR A 58 3.86 8.16 3.66
N ALA A 59 5.15 8.49 3.71
CA ALA A 59 6.22 7.74 3.08
C ALA A 59 7.35 7.52 4.08
N VAL A 60 8.00 6.36 3.97
CA VAL A 60 9.21 6.01 4.72
C VAL A 60 10.43 6.22 3.84
N ALA A 61 11.55 6.57 4.45
CA ALA A 61 12.83 6.61 3.74
C ALA A 61 13.37 5.19 3.56
N ALA A 62 13.81 4.86 2.35
CA ALA A 62 14.57 3.66 2.03
C ALA A 62 15.84 4.06 1.26
N GLU A 63 16.79 3.13 1.13
CA GLU A 63 18.06 3.36 0.43
C GLU A 63 17.85 3.80 -1.03
N GLN A 64 16.84 3.25 -1.70
CA GLN A 64 16.51 3.54 -3.10
C GLN A 64 15.69 4.82 -3.30
N GLY A 65 15.18 5.41 -2.21
CA GLY A 65 14.32 6.60 -2.23
C GLY A 65 13.12 6.49 -1.30
N SER A 66 12.25 7.50 -1.34
CA SER A 66 11.04 7.51 -0.51
C SER A 66 10.04 6.46 -0.98
N MET A 67 9.45 5.73 -0.05
CA MET A 67 8.46 4.68 -0.29
C MET A 67 7.13 5.04 0.33
N ILE A 68 6.09 5.21 -0.48
CA ILE A 68 4.74 5.47 0.04
C ILE A 68 4.21 4.23 0.75
N CYS A 69 3.66 4.39 1.95
CA CYS A 69 2.99 3.31 2.67
C CYS A 69 1.53 3.24 2.24
N LEU A 70 1.17 2.19 1.51
CA LEU A 70 -0.21 1.86 1.19
C LEU A 70 -0.70 0.77 2.15
N TYR A 71 -1.97 0.84 2.54
CA TYR A 71 -2.58 -0.08 3.49
C TYR A 71 -3.80 -0.76 2.90
N SER A 72 -3.95 -2.05 3.18
CA SER A 72 -5.08 -2.87 2.73
C SER A 72 -6.35 -2.63 3.54
N SER A 73 -6.26 -1.96 4.69
CA SER A 73 -7.42 -1.59 5.49
C SER A 73 -7.20 -0.32 6.30
N ALA A 74 -8.30 0.34 6.68
CA ALA A 74 -8.26 1.46 7.59
C ALA A 74 -7.71 1.05 8.98
N ALA A 75 -8.02 -0.18 9.41
CA ALA A 75 -7.50 -0.75 10.65
C ALA A 75 -5.97 -0.86 10.63
N ARG A 76 -5.38 -1.44 9.58
CA ARG A 76 -3.91 -1.57 9.44
C ARG A 76 -3.23 -0.21 9.29
N ALA A 77 -3.84 0.73 8.56
CA ALA A 77 -3.32 2.09 8.46
C ALA A 77 -3.30 2.80 9.82
N SER A 78 -4.34 2.64 10.64
CA SER A 78 -4.43 3.20 11.99
C SER A 78 -3.37 2.60 12.92
N GLU A 79 -3.20 1.27 12.86
CA GLU A 79 -2.19 0.56 13.64
C GLU A 79 -0.77 1.03 13.28
N ALA A 80 -0.47 1.12 11.97
CA ALA A 80 0.82 1.57 11.50
C ALA A 80 1.10 3.04 11.82
N ALA A 81 0.09 3.91 11.75
CA ALA A 81 0.24 5.31 12.15
C ALA A 81 0.66 5.45 13.62
N ARG A 82 0.11 4.59 14.50
CA ARG A 82 0.49 4.53 15.92
C ARG A 82 1.88 3.96 16.14
N ALA A 83 2.31 3.01 15.31
CA ALA A 83 3.60 2.34 15.45
C ALA A 83 4.78 3.12 14.85
N LEU A 84 4.56 3.82 13.72
CA LEU A 84 5.61 4.49 12.94
C LEU A 84 5.76 5.99 13.26
N GLY A 85 4.79 6.58 13.95
CA GLY A 85 4.80 8.00 14.27
C GLY A 85 5.19 8.29 15.73
N PRO A 86 5.99 9.33 16.01
CA PRO A 86 5.82 10.11 17.23
C PRO A 86 4.54 10.93 17.04
N GLY A 87 3.37 10.31 17.23
CA GLY A 87 2.14 11.09 17.31
C GLY A 87 2.26 12.08 18.47
N ASP A 88 1.82 13.32 18.26
CA ASP A 88 1.46 14.17 19.39
C ASP A 88 0.40 13.42 20.20
N PRO A 89 0.66 13.04 21.46
CA PRO A 89 -0.31 12.29 22.28
C PRO A 89 -1.67 13.00 22.40
N GLU A 90 -1.69 14.32 22.20
CA GLU A 90 -2.87 15.18 22.28
C GLU A 90 -3.67 15.24 20.96
N SER A 91 -3.04 14.90 19.83
CA SER A 91 -3.72 14.82 18.54
C SER A 91 -4.15 13.38 18.32
N GLY A 92 -5.46 13.13 18.34
CA GLY A 92 -6.05 11.80 18.15
C GLY A 92 -5.60 11.05 16.89
N ALA A 93 -6.18 9.87 16.65
CA ALA A 93 -5.82 8.95 15.56
C ALA A 93 -5.44 9.69 14.26
N ALA A 94 -4.27 9.35 13.70
CA ALA A 94 -3.76 10.04 12.52
C ALA A 94 -4.82 10.02 11.40
N PRO A 95 -5.08 11.16 10.73
CA PRO A 95 -6.09 11.22 9.70
C PRO A 95 -5.75 10.22 8.58
N LEU A 96 -6.77 9.49 8.13
CA LEU A 96 -6.66 8.51 7.05
C LEU A 96 -7.49 8.95 5.86
N PHE A 97 -7.07 8.53 4.67
CA PHE A 97 -7.88 8.64 3.46
C PHE A 97 -7.71 7.38 2.62
N GLY A 98 -8.75 7.02 1.87
CA GLY A 98 -8.75 5.91 0.94
C GLY A 98 -8.85 6.42 -0.50
N VAL A 99 -8.21 5.71 -1.42
CA VAL A 99 -8.32 5.94 -2.85
C VAL A 99 -8.87 4.67 -3.49
N PRO A 100 -9.97 4.75 -4.27
CA PRO A 100 -10.57 3.57 -4.87
C PRO A 100 -9.67 2.97 -5.95
N MET A 101 -9.72 1.65 -6.10
CA MET A 101 -9.11 0.96 -7.23
C MET A 101 -9.97 1.13 -8.50
N PRO A 102 -9.37 1.23 -9.70
CA PRO A 102 -7.93 1.22 -9.97
C PRO A 102 -7.23 2.59 -9.83
N ALA A 103 -7.96 3.66 -9.51
CA ALA A 103 -7.43 5.04 -9.47
C ALA A 103 -6.26 5.22 -8.48
N ALA A 104 -6.17 4.38 -7.44
CA ALA A 104 -5.06 4.40 -6.50
C ALA A 104 -3.69 4.18 -7.16
N ILE A 105 -3.61 3.42 -8.26
CA ILE A 105 -2.36 3.21 -9.00
C ILE A 105 -1.87 4.52 -9.61
N ASP A 106 -2.74 5.26 -10.29
CA ASP A 106 -2.40 6.56 -10.87
C ASP A 106 -2.06 7.59 -9.80
N TYR A 107 -2.79 7.55 -8.69
CA TYR A 107 -2.52 8.41 -7.56
C TYR A 107 -1.09 8.25 -7.04
N VAL A 108 -0.65 7.02 -6.75
CA VAL A 108 0.73 6.80 -6.25
C VAL A 108 1.79 7.03 -7.33
N ALA A 109 1.50 6.73 -8.60
CA ALA A 109 2.41 6.99 -9.72
C ALA A 109 2.71 8.48 -9.89
N SER A 110 1.75 9.36 -9.58
CA SER A 110 1.93 10.81 -9.68
C SER A 110 3.07 11.36 -8.81
N PHE A 111 3.46 10.63 -7.75
CA PHE A 111 4.53 11.02 -6.83
C PHE A 111 5.94 10.69 -7.35
N GLY A 112 6.09 9.98 -8.48
CA GLY A 112 7.40 9.71 -9.07
C GLY A 112 8.17 10.99 -9.40
N ARG A 113 7.46 12.05 -9.84
CA ARG A 113 8.07 13.38 -10.08
C ARG A 113 8.57 14.07 -8.80
N ALA A 114 8.08 13.65 -7.64
CA ALA A 114 8.51 14.14 -6.33
C ALA A 114 9.62 13.27 -5.71
N GLY A 115 10.19 12.33 -6.46
CA GLY A 115 11.29 11.48 -5.98
C GLY A 115 10.85 10.24 -5.18
N VAL A 116 9.57 9.88 -5.21
CA VAL A 116 9.11 8.60 -4.66
C VAL A 116 9.58 7.47 -5.57
N PHE A 117 10.23 6.47 -4.98
CA PHE A 117 10.76 5.31 -5.69
C PHE A 117 9.72 4.22 -5.89
N GLY A 118 8.87 3.99 -4.90
CA GLY A 118 7.88 2.91 -4.93
C GLY A 118 6.85 3.01 -3.83
N VAL A 119 6.08 1.93 -3.70
CA VAL A 119 5.06 1.78 -2.67
C VAL A 119 5.30 0.48 -1.89
N THR A 120 5.04 0.51 -0.59
CA THR A 120 5.13 -0.65 0.30
C THR A 120 3.75 -0.98 0.87
N LEU A 121 3.40 -2.27 0.85
CA LEU A 121 2.11 -2.79 1.30
C LEU A 121 2.15 -3.05 2.82
N ASP A 122 1.18 -2.50 3.53
CA ASP A 122 0.92 -2.74 4.96
C ASP A 122 2.17 -2.63 5.84
N HIS A 123 3.11 -1.73 5.52
CA HIS A 123 4.31 -1.54 6.32
C HIS A 123 3.95 -1.01 7.74
N PRO A 124 4.47 -1.61 8.82
CA PRO A 124 5.59 -2.57 8.88
C PRO A 124 5.19 -4.06 8.91
N ARG A 125 3.90 -4.40 8.82
CA ARG A 125 3.39 -5.78 8.93
C ARG A 125 3.80 -6.68 7.76
N ILE A 126 3.47 -6.29 6.52
CA ILE A 126 3.82 -7.06 5.30
C ILE A 126 5.13 -6.52 4.73
N GLY A 127 5.19 -5.24 4.39
CA GLY A 127 6.42 -4.55 4.00
C GLY A 127 6.95 -4.86 2.59
N HIS A 128 6.38 -5.84 1.88
CA HIS A 128 6.68 -6.05 0.46
C HIS A 128 6.42 -4.78 -0.36
N TYR A 129 7.28 -4.51 -1.34
CA TYR A 129 7.21 -3.29 -2.13
C TYR A 129 7.20 -3.55 -3.63
N ILE A 130 6.71 -2.56 -4.38
CA ILE A 130 6.81 -2.50 -5.83
C ILE A 130 7.31 -1.11 -6.26
N PRO A 131 8.35 -1.03 -7.11
CA PRO A 131 8.81 0.24 -7.67
C PRO A 131 7.71 0.92 -8.50
N LEU A 132 7.67 2.26 -8.51
CA LEU A 132 6.67 3.01 -9.29
C LEU A 132 6.76 2.69 -10.79
N VAL A 133 7.98 2.43 -11.29
CA VAL A 133 8.22 2.03 -12.69
C VAL A 133 7.51 0.74 -13.07
N ASN A 134 7.18 -0.12 -12.11
CA ASN A 134 6.50 -1.39 -12.34
C ASN A 134 4.98 -1.30 -12.16
N LEU A 135 4.41 -0.13 -11.82
CA LEU A 135 2.97 0.01 -11.64
C LEU A 135 2.16 -0.20 -12.93
N GLY A 136 2.78 0.00 -14.10
CA GLY A 136 2.15 -0.35 -15.39
C GLY A 136 1.79 -1.84 -15.48
N LEU A 137 2.57 -2.72 -14.83
CA LEU A 137 2.27 -4.15 -14.77
C LEU A 137 0.97 -4.40 -13.99
N LEU A 138 0.77 -3.71 -12.86
CA LEU A 138 -0.43 -3.84 -12.05
C LEU A 138 -1.68 -3.43 -12.84
N LYS A 139 -1.60 -2.33 -13.61
CA LYS A 139 -2.71 -1.92 -14.48
C LYS A 139 -3.07 -2.97 -15.53
N SER A 140 -2.06 -3.57 -16.16
CA SER A 140 -2.27 -4.60 -17.18
C SER A 140 -3.06 -5.82 -16.66
N TRP A 141 -2.90 -6.15 -15.37
CA TRP A 141 -3.66 -7.23 -14.73
C TRP A 141 -5.12 -6.89 -14.52
N ILE A 142 -5.43 -5.62 -14.22
CA ILE A 142 -6.81 -5.14 -14.02
C ILE A 142 -7.54 -5.05 -15.37
N GLU A 143 -6.85 -4.60 -16.41
CA GLU A 143 -7.39 -4.44 -17.76
C GLU A 143 -7.54 -5.78 -18.53
N GLY A 144 -7.20 -6.91 -17.92
CA GLY A 144 -7.28 -8.24 -18.54
C GLY A 144 -6.27 -8.44 -19.68
N SER A 145 -5.29 -7.55 -19.82
CA SER A 145 -4.28 -7.56 -20.88
C SER A 145 -2.99 -8.28 -20.48
N GLY A 146 -2.92 -8.83 -19.27
CA GLY A 146 -1.80 -9.62 -18.77
C GLY A 146 -2.04 -11.12 -18.88
N GLN A 147 -1.97 -11.67 -20.10
CA GLN A 147 -1.74 -13.09 -20.38
C GLN A 147 -0.47 -13.23 -21.20
#